data_AF-A0A3C0UDJ9-F1
#
_entry.id   AF-A0A3C0UDJ9-F1
#
_cell.length_a   1.000
_cell.length_b   1.000
_cell.length_c   1.000
_cell.angle_alpha   90.00
_cell.angle_beta   90.00
_cell.angle_gamma   90.00
#
_symmetry.space_group_name_H-M   'P 1'
#
loop_
_entity.id
_entity.type
_entity.pdbx_description
1 polymer ?
#
loop_
_entity_poly.entity_id
_entity_poly.type
_entity_poly.pdbx_seq_one_letter_code
_entity_poly.pdbx_strand_id
1 'polypeptide(L)'
;MELLRQVVVNNQLELINIRNTPFRKSVEAEKVIASDMKELGFLHSVTNRKHSSLFKAGLNFEVDFFHPQHQIAVEVEKGEINNIWKNICKFAESPVIRHGVLLVPVIRQGQQVQSEFYKNTIKRLCHIEKVFSLIDSLLLIGY
;
A
#
# COMPACT_ATOMS: atom_id res chain seq x y z
N MET A 1 1.65 13.31 -4.43
CA MET A 1 0.74 12.39 -5.14
C MET A 1 1.18 12.09 -6.56
N GLU A 2 1.47 13.10 -7.39
CA GLU A 2 1.92 12.87 -8.78
C GLU A 2 3.19 11.99 -8.87
N LEU A 3 4.15 12.19 -7.95
CA LEU A 3 5.39 11.41 -7.90
C LEU A 3 5.15 9.91 -7.63
N LEU A 4 4.20 9.56 -6.75
CA LEU A 4 3.85 8.15 -6.49
C LEU A 4 3.18 7.50 -7.71
N ARG A 5 2.36 8.26 -8.46
CA ARG A 5 1.81 7.78 -9.72
C ARG A 5 2.92 7.54 -10.74
N GLN A 6 3.92 8.41 -10.78
CA GLN A 6 5.05 8.28 -11.69
C GLN A 6 5.88 7.01 -11.41
N VAL A 7 6.06 6.62 -10.14
CA VAL A 7 6.70 5.33 -9.79
C VAL A 7 5.98 4.16 -10.44
N VAL A 8 4.65 4.14 -10.38
CA VAL A 8 3.84 3.07 -11.00
C VAL A 8 4.02 3.07 -12.52
N VAL A 9 4.00 4.25 -13.15
CA VAL A 9 4.16 4.40 -14.60
C VAL A 9 5.54 3.94 -15.06
N ASN A 10 6.60 4.33 -14.35
CA ASN A 10 7.97 3.94 -14.69
C ASN A 10 8.17 2.42 -14.64
N ASN A 11 7.49 1.74 -13.70
CA ASN A 11 7.64 0.32 -13.45
C ASN A 11 6.50 -0.53 -14.03
N GLN A 12 5.67 0.05 -14.90
CA GLN A 12 4.39 -0.55 -15.31
C GLN A 12 4.52 -1.95 -15.93
N LEU A 13 5.55 -2.22 -16.73
CA LEU A 13 5.70 -3.48 -17.44
C LEU A 13 5.93 -4.65 -16.47
N GLU A 14 6.79 -4.44 -15.48
CA GLU A 14 7.11 -5.44 -14.46
C GLU A 14 5.94 -5.63 -13.48
N LEU A 15 5.30 -4.52 -13.10
CA LEU A 15 4.08 -4.54 -12.28
C LEU A 15 2.94 -5.29 -12.96
N ILE A 16 2.72 -5.10 -14.26
CA ILE A 16 1.74 -5.84 -15.06
C ILE A 16 2.09 -7.33 -15.10
N ASN A 17 3.37 -7.67 -15.30
CA ASN A 17 3.82 -9.06 -15.31
C ASN A 17 3.56 -9.75 -13.96
N ILE A 18 3.86 -9.07 -12.85
CA ILE A 18 3.53 -9.56 -11.50
C ILE A 18 2.03 -9.73 -11.33
N ARG A 19 1.27 -8.67 -11.59
CA ARG A 19 -0.19 -8.63 -11.47
C ARG A 19 -0.87 -9.79 -12.18
N ASN A 20 -0.45 -10.09 -13.40
CA ASN A 20 -1.04 -11.11 -14.24
C ASN A 20 -0.61 -12.54 -13.88
N THR A 21 0.43 -12.73 -13.07
CA THR A 21 0.90 -14.06 -12.68
C THR A 21 0.23 -14.53 -11.37
N PRO A 22 -0.58 -15.60 -11.36
CA PRO A 22 -1.37 -16.01 -10.19
C PRO A 22 -0.57 -16.25 -8.90
N PHE A 23 0.63 -16.83 -9.01
CA PHE A 23 1.45 -17.24 -7.86
C PHE A 23 2.42 -16.17 -7.33
N ARG A 24 2.56 -15.05 -8.05
CA ARG A 24 3.45 -13.97 -7.61
C ARG A 24 2.85 -13.22 -6.44
N LYS A 25 3.67 -12.79 -5.48
CA LYS A 25 3.21 -12.16 -4.22
C LYS A 25 3.38 -10.65 -4.23
N SER A 26 2.70 -9.94 -3.33
CA SER A 26 2.81 -8.48 -3.19
C SER A 26 4.26 -8.01 -3.00
N VAL A 27 5.06 -8.76 -2.22
CA VAL A 27 6.50 -8.51 -1.97
C VAL A 27 7.34 -8.43 -3.26
N GLU A 28 6.89 -9.05 -4.35
CA GLU A 28 7.59 -8.95 -5.62
C GLU A 28 7.30 -7.61 -6.31
N ALA A 29 6.09 -7.07 -6.17
CA ALA A 29 5.74 -5.75 -6.66
C ALA A 29 6.39 -4.65 -5.82
N GLU A 30 6.46 -4.85 -4.50
CA GLU A 30 7.23 -4.02 -3.57
C GLU A 30 8.69 -3.88 -4.02
N LYS A 31 9.37 -5.01 -4.29
CA LYS A 31 10.76 -5.02 -4.75
C LYS A 31 11.00 -4.27 -6.05
N VAL A 32 10.06 -4.35 -7.00
CA VAL A 32 10.15 -3.65 -8.30
C VAL A 32 10.21 -2.14 -8.08
N ILE A 33 9.36 -1.59 -7.22
CA ILE A 33 9.28 -0.14 -7.01
C ILE A 33 10.23 0.40 -5.93
N ALA A 34 10.93 -0.47 -5.21
CA ALA A 34 11.65 -0.09 -4.01
C ALA A 34 12.76 0.96 -4.24
N SER A 35 13.44 0.91 -5.40
CA SER A 35 14.49 1.88 -5.74
C SER A 35 13.89 3.28 -5.93
N ASP A 36 12.89 3.42 -6.79
CA ASP A 36 12.22 4.69 -7.07
C ASP A 36 11.56 5.27 -5.81
N MET A 37 10.93 4.42 -4.99
CA MET A 37 10.36 4.82 -3.71
C MET A 37 11.43 5.39 -2.77
N LYS A 38 12.62 4.80 -2.73
CA LYS A 38 13.74 5.29 -1.93
C LYS A 38 14.27 6.64 -2.44
N GLU A 39 14.31 6.86 -3.74
CA GLU A 39 14.65 8.18 -4.33
C GLU A 39 13.66 9.26 -3.93
N LEU A 40 12.39 8.90 -3.74
CA LEU A 40 11.35 9.78 -3.20
C LEU A 40 11.40 9.93 -1.67
N GLY A 41 12.42 9.39 -0.98
CA GLY A 41 12.59 9.55 0.46
C GLY A 41 11.83 8.51 1.32
N PHE A 42 11.24 7.48 0.71
CA PHE A 42 10.62 6.41 1.49
C PHE A 42 11.65 5.45 2.07
N LEU A 43 11.40 5.04 3.31
CA LEU A 43 12.03 3.89 3.94
C LEU A 43 11.26 2.64 3.52
N HIS A 44 11.95 1.53 3.26
CA HIS A 44 11.37 0.26 2.79
C HIS A 44 11.37 -0.80 3.89
N SER A 45 10.33 -1.64 3.94
CA SER A 45 10.04 -2.70 4.92
C SER A 45 10.29 -2.23 6.36
N VAL A 46 9.45 -1.29 6.81
CA VAL A 46 9.65 -0.47 8.01
C VAL A 46 8.91 -1.05 9.21
N THR A 47 9.66 -1.30 10.27
CA THR A 47 9.15 -1.73 11.58
C THR A 47 9.57 -0.75 12.66
N ASN A 48 9.14 -0.98 13.90
CA ASN A 48 9.60 -0.22 15.08
C ASN A 48 11.13 -0.21 15.26
N ARG A 49 11.86 -1.15 14.64
CA ARG A 49 13.35 -1.13 14.65
C ARG A 49 13.93 -0.01 13.78
N LYS A 50 13.28 0.30 12.66
CA LYS A 50 13.71 1.37 11.73
C LYS A 50 13.13 2.74 12.12
N HIS A 51 11.97 2.75 12.77
CA HIS A 51 11.31 3.97 13.23
C HIS A 51 10.60 3.70 14.56
N SER A 52 11.23 4.09 15.67
CA SER A 52 10.83 3.68 17.03
C SER A 52 9.43 4.10 17.46
N SER A 53 8.89 5.17 16.86
CA SER A 53 7.54 5.67 17.11
C SER A 53 6.51 5.23 16.07
N LEU A 54 6.86 4.28 15.19
CA LEU A 54 5.94 3.84 14.13
C LEU A 54 4.69 3.16 14.69
N PHE A 55 4.82 2.32 15.70
CA PHE A 55 3.73 1.65 16.40
C PHE A 55 3.99 1.59 17.90
N LYS A 56 2.92 1.40 18.69
CA LYS A 56 3.04 1.12 20.12
C LYS A 56 3.94 -0.10 20.38
N ALA A 57 4.75 -0.05 21.44
CA ALA A 57 5.61 -1.14 21.84
C ALA A 57 4.82 -2.46 22.00
N GLY A 58 5.40 -3.57 21.52
CA GLY A 58 4.77 -4.89 21.51
C GLY A 58 3.98 -5.22 20.24
N LEU A 59 3.70 -4.23 19.39
CA LEU A 59 3.14 -4.48 18.05
C LEU A 59 4.25 -4.83 17.06
N ASN A 60 4.09 -5.97 16.38
CA ASN A 60 5.02 -6.45 15.35
C ASN A 60 4.46 -6.20 13.94
N PHE A 61 4.05 -4.96 13.68
CA PHE A 61 3.64 -4.56 12.35
C PHE A 61 4.85 -4.11 11.50
N GLU A 62 4.74 -4.39 10.21
CA GLU A 62 5.62 -3.91 9.17
C GLU A 62 4.79 -3.13 8.15
N VAL A 63 5.37 -2.04 7.67
CA VAL A 63 4.84 -1.20 6.59
C VAL A 63 5.79 -1.30 5.41
N ASP A 64 5.28 -1.61 4.22
CA ASP A 64 6.11 -1.79 3.01
C ASP A 64 6.95 -0.54 2.72
N PHE A 65 6.32 0.65 2.72
CA PHE A 65 7.03 1.93 2.61
C PHE A 65 6.52 2.99 3.57
N PHE A 66 7.43 3.74 4.20
CA PHE A 66 7.08 4.87 5.06
C PHE A 66 7.96 6.10 4.77
N HIS A 67 7.32 7.25 4.61
CA HIS A 67 8.00 8.54 4.44
C HIS A 67 7.88 9.36 5.74
N PRO A 68 8.95 9.47 6.57
CA PRO A 68 8.84 10.09 7.90
C PRO A 68 8.43 11.56 7.88
N GLN A 69 9.00 12.36 6.97
CA GLN A 69 8.73 13.80 6.89
C GLN A 69 7.30 14.14 6.45
N HIS A 70 6.72 13.34 5.56
CA HIS A 70 5.37 13.53 5.04
C HIS A 70 4.34 12.63 5.72
N GLN A 71 4.77 11.74 6.63
CA GLN A 71 3.90 10.84 7.39
C GLN A 71 3.02 9.95 6.49
N ILE A 72 3.57 9.53 5.35
CA ILE A 72 2.89 8.70 4.35
C ILE A 72 3.32 7.24 4.53
N ALA A 73 2.36 6.33 4.65
CA ALA A 73 2.58 4.89 4.55
C ALA A 73 2.00 4.35 3.24
N VAL A 74 2.74 3.49 2.56
CA VAL A 74 2.29 2.78 1.36
C VAL A 74 2.33 1.29 1.63
N GLU A 75 1.27 0.60 1.22
CA GLU A 75 1.15 -0.85 1.27
C GLU A 75 0.80 -1.37 -0.12
N VAL A 76 1.53 -2.37 -0.58
CA VAL A 76 1.35 -3.01 -1.88
C VAL A 76 0.57 -4.30 -1.67
N GLU A 77 -0.57 -4.45 -2.34
CA GLU A 77 -1.45 -5.60 -2.11
C GLU A 77 -1.91 -6.29 -3.38
N LYS A 78 -1.76 -7.61 -3.42
CA LYS A 78 -2.14 -8.46 -4.54
C LYS A 78 -3.06 -9.60 -4.10
N GLY A 79 -4.36 -9.33 -4.01
CA GLY A 79 -5.40 -10.36 -4.13
C GLY A 79 -6.03 -10.91 -2.87
N GLU A 80 -5.58 -10.50 -1.69
CA GLU A 80 -6.14 -10.94 -0.42
C GLU A 80 -6.88 -9.78 0.24
N ILE A 81 -8.21 -9.75 0.11
CA ILE A 81 -9.02 -8.63 0.61
C ILE A 81 -8.90 -8.40 2.12
N ASN A 82 -8.58 -9.45 2.88
CA ASN A 82 -8.35 -9.33 4.32
C ASN A 82 -7.08 -8.54 4.63
N ASN A 83 -6.09 -8.53 3.74
CA ASN A 83 -4.87 -7.75 3.96
C ASN A 83 -5.13 -6.25 3.79
N ILE A 84 -6.06 -5.85 2.91
CA ILE A 84 -6.53 -4.45 2.84
C ILE A 84 -7.02 -3.97 4.22
N TRP A 85 -7.83 -4.77 4.91
CA TRP A 85 -8.32 -4.39 6.25
C TRP A 85 -7.18 -4.33 7.28
N LYS A 86 -6.25 -5.30 7.27
CA LYS A 86 -5.07 -5.25 8.13
C LYS A 86 -4.25 -3.99 7.90
N ASN A 87 -4.07 -3.58 6.65
CA ASN A 87 -3.32 -2.38 6.28
C ASN A 87 -3.99 -1.10 6.76
N ILE A 88 -5.32 -1.04 6.65
CA ILE A 88 -6.11 0.07 7.20
C ILE A 88 -5.96 0.13 8.72
N CYS A 89 -6.01 -1.01 9.42
CA CYS A 89 -5.75 -1.06 10.86
C CYS A 89 -4.30 -0.64 11.18
N LYS A 90 -3.29 -1.07 10.41
CA LYS A 90 -1.92 -0.59 10.57
C LYS A 90 -1.85 0.94 10.49
N PHE A 91 -2.45 1.54 9.46
CA PHE A 91 -2.44 3.00 9.32
C PHE A 91 -3.11 3.70 10.51
N ALA A 92 -4.24 3.17 10.98
CA ALA A 92 -4.99 3.74 12.09
C ALA A 92 -4.31 3.59 13.47
N GLU A 93 -3.60 2.49 13.69
CA GLU A 93 -2.92 2.17 14.95
C GLU A 93 -1.58 2.92 15.10
N SER A 94 -1.02 3.41 14.00
CA SER A 94 0.22 4.18 14.04
C SER A 94 -0.03 5.61 14.52
N PRO A 95 0.68 6.10 15.54
CA PRO A 95 0.57 7.48 15.99
C PRO A 95 1.23 8.49 15.03
N VAL A 96 1.98 8.01 14.02
CA VAL A 96 2.78 8.86 13.13
C VAL A 96 2.36 8.78 11.67
N ILE A 97 1.53 7.80 11.27
CA ILE A 97 0.98 7.75 9.91
C ILE A 97 -0.23 8.67 9.85
N ARG A 98 -0.17 9.65 8.95
CA ARG A 98 -1.28 10.58 8.66
C ARG A 98 -1.92 10.31 7.32
N HIS A 99 -1.17 9.74 6.38
CA HIS A 99 -1.67 9.45 5.04
C HIS A 99 -1.39 7.99 4.68
N GLY A 100 -2.44 7.23 4.40
CA GLY A 100 -2.34 5.86 3.91
C GLY A 100 -2.44 5.81 2.39
N VAL A 101 -1.64 4.96 1.74
CA VAL A 101 -1.73 4.66 0.32
C VAL A 101 -1.78 3.15 0.14
N LEU A 102 -2.80 2.69 -0.58
CA LEU A 102 -2.93 1.29 -1.00
C LEU A 102 -2.59 1.21 -2.49
N LEU A 103 -1.57 0.44 -2.84
CA LEU A 103 -1.21 0.16 -4.22
C LEU A 103 -1.76 -1.22 -4.59
N VAL A 104 -2.76 -1.26 -5.49
CA VAL A 104 -3.53 -2.47 -5.80
C VAL A 104 -3.68 -2.72 -7.31
N PRO A 105 -3.80 -3.99 -7.74
CA PRO A 105 -4.02 -4.30 -9.15
C PRO A 105 -5.45 -3.98 -9.59
N VAL A 106 -5.60 -3.10 -10.59
CA VAL A 106 -6.93 -2.71 -11.12
C VAL A 106 -7.53 -3.81 -11.98
N ILE A 107 -6.69 -4.57 -12.68
CA ILE A 107 -7.09 -5.61 -13.64
C ILE A 107 -6.31 -6.89 -13.31
N ARG A 108 -6.88 -8.08 -13.61
CA ARG A 108 -6.15 -9.36 -13.57
C ARG A 108 -6.30 -10.07 -14.91
N GLN A 109 -5.35 -10.95 -15.24
CA GLN A 109 -5.43 -11.79 -16.44
C GLN A 109 -6.79 -12.54 -16.47
N GLY A 110 -7.53 -12.41 -17.57
CA GLY A 110 -8.87 -12.98 -17.74
C GLY A 110 -10.04 -12.07 -17.33
N GLN A 111 -9.77 -10.91 -16.72
CA GLN A 111 -10.79 -9.89 -16.41
C GLN A 111 -10.58 -8.67 -17.31
N GLN A 112 -11.56 -8.33 -18.15
CA GLN A 112 -11.40 -7.31 -19.19
C GLN A 112 -11.64 -5.86 -18.72
N VAL A 113 -12.25 -5.63 -17.55
CA VAL A 113 -12.66 -4.28 -17.13
C VAL A 113 -12.09 -3.88 -15.77
N GLN A 114 -12.34 -4.65 -14.71
CA GLN A 114 -11.84 -4.41 -13.36
C GLN A 114 -11.74 -5.72 -12.59
N SER A 115 -10.76 -5.81 -11.68
CA SER A 115 -10.59 -6.98 -10.83
C SER A 115 -11.62 -7.02 -9.70
N GLU A 116 -12.09 -8.22 -9.35
CA GLU A 116 -12.97 -8.41 -8.19
C GLU A 116 -12.29 -7.93 -6.90
N PHE A 117 -10.97 -8.09 -6.81
CA PHE A 117 -10.16 -7.59 -5.71
C PHE A 117 -10.25 -6.06 -5.60
N TYR A 118 -10.11 -5.33 -6.70
CA TYR A 118 -10.24 -3.87 -6.75
C TYR A 118 -11.65 -3.42 -6.34
N LYS A 119 -12.69 -4.04 -6.91
CA LYS A 119 -14.10 -3.72 -6.58
C LYS A 119 -14.40 -3.96 -5.10
N ASN A 120 -13.95 -5.10 -4.56
CA ASN A 120 -14.14 -5.43 -3.16
C ASN A 120 -13.36 -4.48 -2.24
N THR A 121 -12.18 -4.02 -2.67
CA THR A 121 -11.39 -2.99 -1.97
C THR A 121 -12.18 -1.70 -1.84
N ILE A 122 -12.67 -1.14 -2.95
CA ILE A 122 -13.51 0.07 -2.94
C ILE A 122 -14.74 -0.11 -2.04
N LYS A 123 -15.48 -1.20 -2.21
CA LYS A 123 -16.67 -1.48 -1.40
C LYS A 123 -16.35 -1.53 0.09
N ARG A 124 -15.22 -2.15 0.48
CA ARG A 124 -14.78 -2.21 1.89
C ARG A 124 -14.46 -0.81 2.42
N LEU A 125 -13.79 0.03 1.63
CA LEU A 125 -13.38 1.38 2.01
C LEU A 125 -14.55 2.35 2.23
N CYS A 126 -15.61 2.24 1.44
CA CYS A 126 -16.78 3.12 1.54
C CYS A 126 -17.54 3.03 2.88
N HIS A 127 -17.30 1.99 3.68
CA HIS A 127 -18.02 1.75 4.93
C HIS A 127 -17.17 2.06 6.19
N ILE A 128 -16.05 2.75 6.04
CA ILE A 128 -15.07 2.93 7.13
C ILE A 128 -15.11 4.35 7.69
N GLU A 129 -16.19 4.73 8.36
CA GLU A 129 -16.34 6.10 8.88
C GLU A 129 -15.33 6.43 10.02
N LYS A 130 -15.06 5.47 10.92
CA LYS A 130 -14.21 5.71 12.10
C LYS A 130 -12.70 5.68 11.84
N VAL A 131 -12.23 5.09 10.75
CA VAL A 131 -10.77 5.09 10.48
C VAL A 131 -10.34 6.42 9.89
N PHE A 132 -11.21 7.11 9.16
CA PHE A 132 -10.91 8.46 8.66
C PHE A 132 -10.80 9.51 9.78
N SER A 133 -11.16 9.20 11.04
CA SER A 133 -10.85 10.08 12.16
C SER A 133 -9.42 9.89 12.71
N LEU A 134 -8.72 8.82 12.30
CA LEU A 134 -7.40 8.45 12.81
C LEU A 134 -6.26 8.80 11.83
N ILE A 135 -6.58 8.86 10.53
CA ILE A 135 -5.68 9.31 9.46
C ILE A 135 -6.32 10.49 8.71
N ASP A 136 -5.49 11.40 8.17
CA ASP A 136 -5.94 12.59 7.44
C ASP A 136 -6.38 12.27 6.01
N SER A 137 -5.80 11.24 5.39
CA SER A 137 -6.24 10.80 4.06
C SER A 137 -5.92 9.34 3.76
N LEU A 138 -6.73 8.73 2.90
CA LEU A 138 -6.46 7.43 2.29
C LEU A 138 -6.52 7.53 0.77
N LEU A 139 -5.47 7.09 0.08
CA LEU A 139 -5.44 7.01 -1.38
C LEU A 139 -5.38 5.56 -1.84
N LEU A 140 -6.07 5.26 -2.94
CA LEU A 140 -5.92 4.02 -3.68
C LEU A 140 -5.23 4.33 -5.02
N ILE A 141 -4.09 3.70 -5.28
CA ILE A 141 -3.38 3.78 -6.57
C ILE A 141 -3.48 2.42 -7.26
N GLY A 142 -3.87 2.46 -8.52
CA GLY A 142 -3.99 1.28 -9.37
C GLY A 142 -2.73 0.99 -10.16
N TYR A 143 -2.39 -0.30 -10.32
CA TYR A 143 -1.39 -0.79 -11.30
C TYR A 143 -1.89 -2.02 -12.09
#